data_AF-A0A4R0HBU5-F1
#
_entry.id   AF-A0A4R0HBU5-F1
#
_cell.length_a   1.000
_cell.length_b   1.000
_cell.length_c   1.000
_cell.angle_alpha   90.00
_cell.angle_beta   90.00
_cell.angle_gamma   90.00
#
_symmetry.space_group_name_H-M   'P 1'
#
loop_
_entity.id
_entity.type
_entity.pdbx_description
1 polymer ?
#
loop_
_entity_poly.entity_id
_entity_poly.type
_entity_poly.pdbx_seq_one_letter_code
_entity_poly.pdbx_strand_id
1 'polypeptide(L)' 'MFTKGSLIRGWLSGTTVFTCFTFSDYLSANYFHDSKIPWLIGVIAATAIIWGTRSALKQLR' A
#
# COMPACT_ATOMS: atom_id res chain seq x y z
N MET A 1 -14.74 19.18 -6.79
CA MET A 1 -15.38 18.97 -5.47
C MET A 1 -14.80 17.68 -4.89
N PHE A 2 -13.89 17.77 -3.91
CA PHE A 2 -13.31 16.58 -3.28
C PHE A 2 -14.37 15.96 -2.36
N THR A 3 -15.10 14.97 -2.85
CA THR A 3 -16.04 14.18 -2.03
C THR A 3 -15.24 13.44 -0.96
N LYS A 4 -15.79 13.30 0.26
CA LYS A 4 -15.14 12.56 1.37
C LYS A 4 -14.65 11.17 0.95
N GLY A 5 -15.38 10.49 0.06
CA GLY A 5 -14.95 9.21 -0.53
C GLY A 5 -13.66 9.30 -1.35
N SER A 6 -13.41 10.38 -2.08
CA SER A 6 -12.13 10.62 -2.78
C SER A 6 -10.97 10.84 -1.81
N LEU A 7 -11.23 11.54 -0.69
CA LEU A 7 -10.23 11.78 0.35
C LEU A 7 -9.83 10.48 1.05
N ILE A 8 -10.82 9.65 1.43
CA ILE A 8 -10.58 8.33 2.05
C ILE A 8 -9.83 7.41 1.08
N ARG A 9 -10.16 7.48 -0.22
CA ARG A 9 -9.50 6.68 -1.26
C ARG A 9 -8.05 7.06 -1.46
N GLY A 10 -7.76 8.37 -1.52
CA GLY A 10 -6.40 8.89 -1.60
C GLY A 10 -5.59 8.58 -0.35
N TRP A 11 -6.19 8.80 0.84
CA TRP A 11 -5.58 8.49 2.13
C TRP A 11 -5.22 7.01 2.25
N LEU A 12 -6.18 6.11 1.97
CA LEU A 12 -5.97 4.68 2.08
C LEU A 12 -4.91 4.17 1.09
N SER A 13 -4.89 4.70 -0.13
CA SER A 13 -3.85 4.35 -1.11
C SER A 13 -2.48 4.83 -0.64
N GLY A 14 -2.38 6.06 -0.13
CA GLY A 14 -1.15 6.63 0.39
C GLY A 14 -0.60 5.89 1.60
N THR A 15 -1.44 5.59 2.60
CA THR A 15 -1.02 4.84 3.79
C THR A 15 -0.65 3.41 3.44
N THR A 16 -1.38 2.75 2.55
CA THR A 16 -1.06 1.38 2.11
C THR A 16 0.32 1.33 1.44
N VAL A 17 0.60 2.24 0.51
CA VAL A 17 1.91 2.31 -0.15
C VAL A 17 2.99 2.60 0.89
N PHE A 18 2.80 3.61 1.75
CA PHE A 18 3.77 3.95 2.78
C PHE A 18 4.07 2.77 3.71
N THR A 19 3.04 2.12 4.26
CA THR A 19 3.20 0.99 5.16
C THR A 19 3.88 -0.20 4.47
N CYS A 20 3.47 -0.56 3.26
CA CYS A 20 4.09 -1.68 2.53
C CYS A 20 5.57 -1.42 2.21
N PHE A 21 5.93 -0.20 1.82
CA PHE A 21 7.32 0.16 1.52
C PHE A 21 8.16 0.21 2.79
N THR A 22 7.70 0.87 3.85
CA THR A 22 8.42 0.92 5.15
C THR A 22 8.58 -0.46 5.76
N PHE A 23 7.56 -1.32 5.68
CA PHE A 23 7.64 -2.69 6.16
C PHE A 23 8.63 -3.53 5.36
N SER A 24 8.67 -3.32 4.05
CA SER A 24 9.63 -4.00 3.17
C SER A 24 11.06 -3.55 3.43
N ASP A 25 11.27 -2.26 3.67
CA ASP A 25 12.56 -1.70 4.05
C ASP A 25 13.04 -2.26 5.39
N TYR A 26 12.13 -2.33 6.37
CA TYR A 26 12.40 -2.97 7.66
C TYR A 26 12.77 -4.46 7.51
N LEU A 27 12.01 -5.22 6.70
CA LEU A 27 12.34 -6.61 6.40
C LEU A 27 13.71 -6.73 5.71
N SER A 28 14.03 -5.82 4.80
CA SER A 28 15.30 -5.80 4.08
C SER A 28 16.48 -5.60 5.01
N ALA A 29 16.40 -4.58 5.86
CA ALA A 29 17.45 -4.24 6.81
C ALA A 29 17.67 -5.35 7.85
N ASN A 30 16.60 -6.02 8.31
CA ASN A 30 16.69 -6.99 9.41
C ASN A 30 16.91 -8.44 8.96
N TYR A 31 16.45 -8.83 7.77
CA TYR A 31 16.42 -10.24 7.36
C TYR A 31 17.09 -10.53 6.02
N PHE A 32 17.33 -9.52 5.17
CA PHE A 32 17.84 -9.73 3.82
C PHE A 32 19.14 -8.97 3.50
N HIS A 33 19.83 -8.40 4.50
CA HIS A 33 21.08 -7.65 4.32
C HIS A 33 21.00 -6.62 3.16
N ASP A 34 19.98 -5.75 3.19
CA ASP A 34 19.74 -4.72 2.15
C ASP A 34 19.41 -5.25 0.74
N SER A 35 18.98 -6.50 0.60
CA SER A 35 18.54 -7.04 -0.68
C SER A 35 17.26 -6.37 -1.20
N LYS A 36 17.09 -6.27 -2.52
CA LYS A 36 15.90 -5.65 -3.16
C LYS A 36 14.65 -6.54 -3.18
N ILE A 37 14.74 -7.79 -2.70
CA ILE A 37 13.65 -8.76 -2.71
C ILE A 37 12.43 -8.29 -1.89
N PRO A 38 12.60 -7.77 -0.67
CA PRO A 38 11.48 -7.31 0.16
C PRO A 38 10.74 -6.14 -0.48
N TRP A 39 11.43 -5.27 -1.20
CA TRP A 39 10.81 -4.18 -1.94
C TRP A 39 9.82 -4.68 -2.98
N LEU A 40 10.13 -5.80 -3.66
CA LEU A 40 9.22 -6.46 -4.59
C LEU A 40 7.97 -6.99 -3.87
N ILE A 41 8.14 -7.55 -2.68
CA ILE A 41 7.05 -8.05 -1.83
C ILE A 41 6.15 -6.88 -1.40
N GLY A 42 6.73 -5.74 -1.03
CA GLY A 42 6.00 -4.51 -0.71
C GLY A 42 5.14 -4.00 -1.87
N VAL A 43 5.70 -3.98 -3.09
CA VAL A 43 4.97 -3.57 -4.30
C VAL A 43 3.81 -4.52 -4.59
N ILE A 44 4.03 -5.84 -4.47
CA ILE A 44 2.99 -6.86 -4.68
C ILE A 44 1.89 -6.74 -3.63
N ALA A 45 2.23 -6.57 -2.36
CA ALA A 45 1.27 -6.40 -1.27
C ALA A 45 0.46 -5.11 -1.43
N ALA A 46 1.10 -3.99 -1.73
CA ALA A 46 0.42 -2.72 -1.98
C ALA A 46 -0.55 -2.84 -3.17
N THR A 47 -0.13 -3.51 -4.24
CA THR A 47 -0.97 -3.74 -5.42
C THR A 47 -2.18 -4.61 -5.08
N ALA A 48 -1.99 -5.70 -4.33
CA ALA A 48 -3.06 -6.59 -3.91
C ALA A 48 -4.09 -5.88 -3.02
N ILE A 49 -3.62 -5.06 -2.06
CA ILE A 49 -4.49 -4.28 -1.17
C ILE A 49 -5.25 -3.23 -1.98
N ILE A 50 -4.57 -2.43 -2.81
CA ILE A 50 -5.24 -1.40 -3.62
C ILE A 50 -6.29 -2.06 -4.54
N TRP A 51 -5.97 -3.21 -5.13
CA TRP A 51 -6.90 -3.93 -6.00
C TRP A 51 -8.09 -4.52 -5.26
N GLY A 52 -7.87 -5.11 -4.08
CA GLY A 52 -8.93 -5.64 -3.23
C GLY A 52 -9.84 -4.54 -2.68
N THR A 53 -9.26 -3.43 -2.24
CA THR A 53 -10.03 -2.32 -1.68
C THR A 53 -10.72 -1.48 -2.75
N ARG A 54 -10.37 -1.60 -4.04
CA ARG A 54 -11.09 -0.93 -5.15
C ARG A 54 -12.59 -1.25 -5.15
N SER A 55 -12.98 -2.49 -4.83
CA SER A 55 -14.40 -2.87 -4.76
C SER A 55 -15.13 -2.18 -3.60
N ALA A 56 -14.52 -2.16 -2.41
CA ALA A 56 -15.07 -1.44 -1.25
C ALA A 56 -15.06 0.09 -1.44
N LEU A 57 -14.04 0.63 -2.12
CA LEU A 57 -13.92 2.05 -2.45
C LEU A 57 -14.91 2.51 -3.52
N LYS A 58 -15.38 1.61 -4.39
CA LYS A 58 -16.49 1.90 -5.32
C LYS A 58 -17.84 2.02 -4.59
N GLN A 59 -17.99 1.38 -3.42
CA GLN A 59 -19.20 1.51 -2.59
C GLN A 59 -19.25 2.82 -1.79
N LEU A 60 -18.12 3.52 -1.63
CA LEU A 60 -17.99 4.79 -0.91
C LEU A 60 -18.47 6.03 -1.70
N ARG A 61 -19.51 5.87 -2.55
CA ARG A 61 -20.02 6.93 -3.43
C ARG A 61 -20.65 8.08 -2.65
#